data_AF-A0A496VN73-F1
#
_entry.id   AF-A0A496VN73-F1
#
_cell.length_a   1.000
_cell.length_b   1.000
_cell.length_c   1.000
_cell.angle_alpha   90.00
_cell.angle_beta   90.00
_cell.angle_gamma   90.00
#
_symmetry.space_group_name_H-M   'P 1'
#
loop_
_entity.id
_entity.type
_entity.pdbx_description
1 polymer ?
#
loop_
_entity_poly.entity_id
_entity_poly.type
_entity_poly.pdbx_seq_one_letter_code
_entity_poly.pdbx_strand_id
1 'polypeptide(L)'
;METIPDDLKKTVKSVCCDMYDGFINAAKEVFGSLPIIVIDRFHVAKLYRKGLDTLRVIDMKRLKEELTQEEYAQLKGAMWVLRKQERDLDAEDKALLKLLFGYSPNLETAYKLRNDLTKIFDTKTERSGGKRRIKNWVARVNVRS
;
A
#
# COMPACT_ATOMS: atom_id res chain seq x y z
N MET A 1 -7.16 32.38 -17.91
CA MET A 1 -7.17 31.42 -16.78
C MET A 1 -7.85 32.10 -15.63
N GLU A 2 -8.95 31.55 -15.12
CA GLU A 2 -9.58 32.07 -13.90
C GLU A 2 -8.72 31.69 -12.70
N THR A 3 -8.19 32.69 -12.00
CA THR A 3 -7.43 32.52 -10.77
C THR A 3 -8.36 32.51 -9.57
N ILE A 4 -8.11 31.63 -8.60
CA ILE A 4 -8.83 31.62 -7.33
C ILE A 4 -8.67 33.00 -6.66
N PRO A 5 -9.75 33.69 -6.29
CA PRO A 5 -9.69 34.95 -5.55
C PRO A 5 -8.89 34.82 -4.24
N ASP A 6 -8.12 35.84 -3.89
CA ASP A 6 -7.20 35.79 -2.75
C ASP A 6 -7.90 35.58 -1.39
N ASP A 7 -9.10 36.12 -1.23
CA ASP A 7 -9.88 35.91 -0.02
C ASP A 7 -10.34 34.45 0.12
N LEU A 8 -10.63 33.78 -1.00
CA LEU A 8 -10.96 32.36 -1.00
C LEU A 8 -9.72 31.49 -0.73
N LYS A 9 -8.55 31.85 -1.27
CA LYS A 9 -7.29 31.14 -0.99
C LYS A 9 -6.99 31.07 0.52
N LYS A 10 -7.23 32.16 1.25
CA LYS A 10 -7.02 32.22 2.72
C LYS A 10 -7.95 31.29 3.50
N THR A 11 -9.08 30.87 2.92
CA THR A 11 -10.01 29.93 3.58
C THR A 11 -9.56 28.47 3.45
N VAL A 12 -8.64 28.17 2.53
CA VAL A 12 -8.18 26.81 2.29
C VAL A 12 -7.23 26.36 3.40
N LYS A 13 -7.68 25.39 4.20
CA LYS A 13 -6.89 24.83 5.31
C LYS A 13 -5.93 23.71 4.88
N SER A 14 -6.28 22.99 3.82
CA SER A 14 -5.48 21.87 3.32
C SER A 14 -5.70 21.63 1.84
N VAL A 15 -4.65 21.20 1.15
CA VAL A 15 -4.70 20.78 -0.25
C VAL A 15 -4.32 19.30 -0.30
N CYS A 16 -5.22 18.47 -0.82
CA CYS A 16 -4.94 17.05 -1.08
C CYS A 16 -4.39 16.90 -2.50
N CYS A 17 -3.20 16.29 -2.65
CA CYS A 17 -2.59 16.07 -3.95
C CYS A 17 -1.83 14.75 -4.04
N ASP A 18 -1.49 14.34 -5.26
CA ASP A 18 -0.52 13.27 -5.50
C ASP A 18 0.86 13.65 -4.95
N MET A 19 1.70 12.66 -4.71
CA MET A 19 3.12 12.78 -4.31
C MET A 19 4.01 13.38 -5.40
N TYR A 20 3.50 13.67 -6.59
CA TYR A 20 4.29 14.29 -7.65
C TYR A 20 4.60 15.75 -7.32
N ASP A 21 5.89 16.10 -7.37
CA ASP A 21 6.40 17.42 -7.00
C ASP A 21 5.74 18.56 -7.77
N GLY A 22 5.31 18.33 -9.02
CA GLY A 22 4.60 19.35 -9.80
C GLY A 22 3.28 19.78 -9.16
N PHE A 23 2.51 18.86 -8.57
CA PHE A 23 1.27 19.21 -7.87
C PHE A 23 1.54 19.88 -6.53
N ILE A 24 2.58 19.42 -5.82
CA ILE A 24 3.04 20.03 -4.57
C ILE A 24 3.49 21.48 -4.81
N ASN A 25 4.28 21.71 -5.86
CA ASN A 25 4.79 23.02 -6.21
C ASN A 25 3.68 23.95 -6.73
N ALA A 26 2.78 23.46 -7.58
CA ALA A 26 1.62 24.23 -8.01
C ALA A 26 0.74 24.65 -6.82
N ALA A 27 0.53 23.77 -5.83
CA ALA A 27 -0.20 24.13 -4.62
C ALA A 27 0.52 25.21 -3.81
N LYS A 28 1.85 25.14 -3.70
CA LYS A 28 2.66 26.19 -3.03
C LYS A 28 2.64 27.51 -3.78
N GLU A 29 2.66 27.49 -5.11
CA GLU A 29 2.59 28.70 -5.94
C GLU A 29 1.23 29.40 -5.80
N VAL A 30 0.14 28.63 -5.78
CA VAL A 30 -1.21 29.19 -5.68
C VAL A 30 -1.56 29.65 -4.27
N PHE A 31 -1.14 28.91 -3.23
CA PHE A 31 -1.59 29.12 -1.86
C PHE A 31 -0.49 29.51 -0.86
N GLY A 32 0.78 29.59 -1.28
CA GLY A 32 1.90 29.88 -0.39
C GLY A 32 2.06 28.84 0.72
N SER A 33 2.48 29.28 1.92
CA SER A 33 2.61 28.44 3.11
C SER A 33 1.31 28.28 3.90
N LEU A 34 0.16 28.72 3.35
CA LEU A 34 -1.12 28.78 4.07
C LEU A 34 -1.74 27.39 4.31
N PRO A 35 -1.96 26.54 3.28
CA PRO A 35 -2.60 25.25 3.48
C PRO A 35 -1.61 24.15 3.84
N ILE A 36 -2.08 23.20 4.64
CA ILE A 36 -1.39 21.94 4.85
C ILE A 36 -1.48 21.08 3.59
N ILE A 37 -0.34 20.74 2.99
CA ILE A 37 -0.30 19.76 1.89
C ILE A 37 -0.49 18.35 2.47
N VAL A 38 -1.52 17.66 1.98
CA VAL A 38 -1.89 16.31 2.35
C VAL A 38 -1.69 15.42 1.13
N ILE A 39 -0.92 14.36 1.28
CA ILE A 39 -0.77 13.36 0.21
C ILE A 39 -2.02 12.49 0.15
N ASP A 40 -2.54 12.29 -1.05
CA ASP A 40 -3.61 11.35 -1.31
C ASP A 40 -3.18 9.92 -0.96
N ARG A 41 -3.91 9.33 -0.01
CA ARG A 41 -3.71 7.98 0.49
C ARG A 41 -3.76 6.92 -0.62
N PHE A 42 -4.54 7.13 -1.68
CA PHE A 42 -4.63 6.18 -2.80
C PHE A 42 -3.26 5.93 -3.43
N HIS A 43 -2.47 6.98 -3.63
CA HIS A 43 -1.14 6.89 -4.24
C HIS A 43 -0.15 6.17 -3.32
N VAL A 44 -0.20 6.45 -2.02
CA VAL A 44 0.59 5.72 -1.01
C VAL A 44 0.22 4.22 -1.02
N ALA A 45 -1.07 3.92 -1.09
CA ALA A 45 -1.56 2.54 -1.13
C ALA A 45 -1.14 1.79 -2.39
N LYS A 46 -1.11 2.48 -3.53
CA LYS A 46 -0.60 1.93 -4.79
C LYS A 46 0.88 1.57 -4.66
N LEU A 47 1.71 2.42 -4.05
CA LEU A 47 3.14 2.16 -3.88
C LEU A 47 3.42 0.90 -3.06
N TYR A 48 2.88 0.79 -1.85
CA TYR A 48 3.21 -0.38 -1.02
C TYR A 48 2.57 -1.68 -1.54
N ARG A 49 1.43 -1.61 -2.24
CA ARG A 49 0.83 -2.78 -2.90
C ARG A 49 1.66 -3.27 -4.08
N LYS A 50 2.38 -2.38 -4.77
CA LYS A 50 3.31 -2.73 -5.85
C LYS A 50 4.42 -3.66 -5.35
N GLY A 51 4.94 -3.42 -4.13
CA GLY A 51 5.97 -4.28 -3.54
C GLY A 51 5.54 -5.75 -3.41
N LEU A 52 4.33 -5.99 -2.91
CA LEU A 52 3.75 -7.34 -2.84
C LEU A 52 3.54 -7.96 -4.23
N ASP A 53 3.04 -7.17 -5.19
CA ASP A 53 2.79 -7.69 -6.54
C ASP A 53 4.10 -8.03 -7.28
N THR A 54 5.16 -7.26 -7.08
CA THR A 54 6.50 -7.58 -7.60
C THR A 54 7.00 -8.92 -7.07
N LEU A 55 6.91 -9.16 -5.75
CA LEU A 55 7.30 -10.43 -5.16
C LEU A 55 6.43 -11.59 -5.65
N ARG A 56 5.11 -11.38 -5.76
CA ARG A 56 4.21 -12.37 -6.35
C ARG A 56 4.65 -12.75 -7.77
N VAL A 57 5.02 -11.80 -8.63
CA VAL A 57 5.48 -12.11 -9.99
C VAL A 57 6.75 -12.96 -9.97
N ILE A 58 7.71 -12.62 -9.11
CA ILE A 58 8.97 -13.35 -8.97
C ILE A 58 8.70 -14.78 -8.49
N ASP A 59 7.92 -14.93 -7.41
CA ASP A 59 7.61 -16.25 -6.85
C ASP A 59 6.77 -17.11 -7.78
N MET A 60 5.75 -16.55 -8.42
CA MET A 60 4.93 -17.33 -9.37
C MET A 60 5.76 -17.81 -10.57
N LYS A 61 6.78 -17.05 -11.00
CA LYS A 61 7.71 -17.50 -12.03
C LYS A 61 8.56 -18.68 -11.54
N ARG A 62 9.18 -18.54 -10.36
CA ARG A 62 9.98 -19.58 -9.71
C ARG A 62 9.17 -20.86 -9.50
N LEU A 63 7.96 -20.76 -8.93
CA LEU A 63 7.10 -21.91 -8.67
C LEU A 63 6.61 -22.61 -9.94
N LYS A 64 6.51 -21.90 -11.06
CA LYS A 64 6.20 -22.52 -12.36
C LYS A 64 7.34 -23.43 -12.85
N GLU A 65 8.57 -23.16 -12.44
CA GLU A 65 9.75 -23.94 -12.80
C GLU A 65 9.99 -25.09 -11.81
N GLU A 66 9.61 -24.92 -10.53
CA GLU A 66 9.83 -25.92 -9.47
C GLU A 66 8.70 -26.95 -9.30
N LEU A 67 7.44 -26.58 -9.56
CA LEU A 67 6.27 -27.42 -9.28
C LEU A 67 5.82 -28.20 -10.51
N THR A 68 5.08 -29.29 -10.28
CA THR A 68 4.38 -29.97 -11.37
C THR A 68 3.26 -29.09 -11.93
N GLN A 69 2.77 -29.43 -13.12
CA GLN A 69 1.67 -28.71 -13.74
C GLN A 69 0.40 -28.74 -12.87
N GLU A 70 0.14 -29.87 -12.22
CA GLU A 70 -1.01 -30.09 -11.32
C GLU A 70 -0.89 -29.24 -10.06
N GLU A 71 0.29 -29.20 -9.42
CA GLU A 71 0.55 -28.40 -8.24
C GLU A 71 0.47 -26.90 -8.53
N TYR A 72 1.08 -26.46 -9.63
CA TYR A 72 1.02 -25.06 -10.05
C TYR A 72 -0.41 -24.60 -10.38
N ALA A 73 -1.22 -25.50 -10.98
CA ALA A 73 -2.62 -25.20 -11.28
C ALA A 73 -3.46 -24.91 -10.03
N GLN A 74 -3.11 -25.48 -8.88
CA GLN A 74 -3.77 -25.19 -7.59
C GLN A 74 -3.53 -23.75 -7.13
N LEU A 75 -2.47 -23.08 -7.60
CA LEU A 75 -2.16 -21.68 -7.27
C LEU A 75 -2.92 -20.67 -8.14
N LYS A 76 -3.80 -21.14 -9.04
CA LYS A 76 -4.62 -20.28 -9.90
C LYS A 76 -5.49 -19.35 -9.05
N GLY A 77 -5.45 -18.06 -9.37
CA GLY A 77 -6.21 -17.03 -8.64
C GLY A 77 -5.44 -16.33 -7.52
N ALA A 78 -4.21 -16.77 -7.19
CA ALA A 78 -3.37 -16.18 -6.14
C ALA A 78 -3.29 -14.64 -6.20
N MET A 79 -3.20 -14.06 -7.41
CA MET A 79 -3.18 -12.62 -7.61
C MET A 79 -4.38 -11.90 -7.00
N TRP A 80 -5.59 -12.43 -7.18
CA TRP A 80 -6.82 -11.79 -6.71
C TRP A 80 -6.94 -11.92 -5.20
N VAL A 81 -6.61 -13.09 -4.66
CA VAL A 81 -6.68 -13.36 -3.24
C VAL A 81 -5.68 -12.50 -2.45
N LEU A 82 -4.47 -12.32 -2.96
CA LEU A 82 -3.46 -11.42 -2.37
C LEU A 82 -3.89 -9.93 -2.34
N ARG A 83 -4.88 -9.54 -3.16
CA ARG A 83 -5.39 -8.16 -3.24
C ARG A 83 -6.57 -7.90 -2.32
N LYS A 84 -7.37 -8.93 -1.99
CA LYS A 84 -8.52 -8.86 -1.09
C LYS A 84 -8.11 -8.38 0.30
N GLN A 85 -9.04 -7.74 1.01
CA GLN A 85 -8.84 -7.43 2.42
C GLN A 85 -9.10 -8.68 3.26
N GLU A 86 -8.49 -8.78 4.44
CA GLU A 86 -8.64 -9.95 5.33
C GLU A 86 -10.10 -10.29 5.65
N ARG A 87 -10.97 -9.27 5.73
CA ARG A 87 -12.42 -9.42 5.98
C ARG A 87 -13.21 -9.96 4.80
N ASP A 88 -12.67 -9.84 3.58
CA ASP A 88 -13.32 -10.25 2.33
C ASP A 88 -12.84 -11.64 1.86
N LEU A 89 -11.99 -12.30 2.66
CA LEU A 89 -11.47 -13.64 2.36
C LEU A 89 -12.44 -14.73 2.83
N ASP A 90 -12.92 -15.54 1.89
CA ASP A 90 -13.69 -16.75 2.16
C ASP A 90 -12.78 -17.93 2.60
N ALA A 91 -13.36 -19.12 2.72
CA ALA A 91 -12.62 -20.31 3.17
C ALA A 91 -11.64 -20.79 2.08
N GLU A 92 -12.05 -20.75 0.82
CA GLU A 92 -11.25 -21.13 -0.34
C GLU A 92 -10.06 -20.20 -0.53
N ASP A 93 -10.27 -18.89 -0.42
CA ASP A 93 -9.24 -17.85 -0.44
C ASP A 93 -8.17 -18.14 0.64
N LYS A 94 -8.60 -18.43 1.88
CA LYS A 94 -7.68 -18.71 2.99
C LYS A 94 -6.89 -20.00 2.75
N ALA A 95 -7.53 -21.03 2.20
CA ALA A 95 -6.86 -22.27 1.85
C ALA A 95 -5.80 -22.03 0.76
N LEU A 96 -6.13 -21.25 -0.28
CA LEU A 96 -5.21 -20.88 -1.34
C LEU A 96 -4.02 -20.06 -0.82
N LEU A 97 -4.26 -19.08 0.05
CA LEU A 97 -3.17 -18.32 0.68
C LEU A 97 -2.26 -19.23 1.51
N LYS A 98 -2.84 -20.14 2.31
CA LYS A 98 -2.07 -21.10 3.10
C LYS A 98 -1.18 -21.98 2.23
N LEU A 99 -1.73 -22.49 1.12
CA LEU A 99 -0.96 -23.29 0.16
C LEU A 99 0.18 -22.47 -0.47
N LEU A 100 -0.14 -21.28 -0.99
CA LEU A 100 0.84 -20.39 -1.60
C LEU A 100 1.97 -20.01 -0.64
N PHE A 101 1.64 -19.71 0.62
CA PHE A 101 2.61 -19.35 1.64
C PHE A 101 3.48 -20.53 2.08
N GLY A 102 2.97 -21.76 1.96
CA GLY A 102 3.79 -22.96 2.11
C GLY A 102 4.94 -23.01 1.10
N TYR A 103 4.71 -22.51 -0.13
CA TYR A 103 5.72 -22.45 -1.19
C TYR A 103 6.56 -21.15 -1.19
N SER A 104 6.06 -20.07 -0.58
CA SER A 104 6.80 -18.82 -0.43
C SER A 104 6.54 -18.14 0.92
N PRO A 105 7.38 -18.43 1.94
CA PRO A 105 7.36 -17.73 3.22
C PRO A 105 7.70 -16.23 3.11
N ASN A 106 8.50 -15.86 2.10
CA ASN A 106 8.83 -14.45 1.83
C ASN A 106 7.60 -13.68 1.33
N LEU A 107 6.80 -14.30 0.46
CA LEU A 107 5.54 -13.71 0.00
C LEU A 107 4.53 -13.57 1.14
N GLU A 108 4.47 -14.54 2.06
CA GLU A 108 3.66 -14.44 3.27
C GLU A 108 4.08 -13.24 4.12
N THR A 109 5.39 -13.07 4.32
CA THR A 109 5.93 -11.95 5.09
C THR A 109 5.58 -10.61 4.45
N ALA A 110 5.76 -10.49 3.13
CA ALA A 110 5.37 -9.31 2.38
C ALA A 110 3.86 -9.02 2.45
N TYR A 111 3.02 -10.06 2.37
CA TYR A 111 1.58 -9.95 2.50
C TYR A 111 1.18 -9.40 3.87
N LYS A 112 1.74 -9.95 4.95
CA LYS A 112 1.52 -9.49 6.33
C LYS A 112 1.97 -8.03 6.50
N LEU A 113 3.16 -7.69 6.03
CA LEU A 113 3.71 -6.32 6.13
C LEU A 113 2.84 -5.29 5.37
N ARG A 114 2.34 -5.65 4.19
CA ARG A 114 1.41 -4.83 3.40
C ARG A 114 0.08 -4.60 4.12
N ASN A 115 -0.47 -5.63 4.77
CA ASN A 115 -1.71 -5.52 5.54
C ASN A 115 -1.50 -4.70 6.82
N ASP A 116 -0.38 -4.88 7.52
CA ASP A 116 0.01 -4.04 8.66
C ASP A 116 0.07 -2.56 8.27
N LEU A 117 0.70 -2.24 7.15
CA LEU A 117 0.79 -0.86 6.69
C LEU A 117 -0.59 -0.30 6.33
N THR A 118 -1.45 -1.11 5.70
CA THR A 118 -2.85 -0.74 5.43
C THR A 118 -3.59 -0.42 6.74
N LYS A 119 -3.47 -1.28 7.76
CA LYS A 119 -4.07 -1.09 9.09
C LYS A 119 -3.57 0.20 9.76
N ILE A 120 -2.30 0.56 9.60
CA ILE A 120 -1.76 1.83 10.12
C ILE A 120 -2.48 3.03 9.49
N PHE A 121 -2.70 3.01 8.18
CA PHE A 121 -3.42 4.10 7.49
C PHE A 121 -4.94 4.10 7.73
N ASP A 122 -5.55 2.95 8.05
CA ASP A 122 -6.96 2.86 8.45
C ASP A 122 -7.22 3.24 9.90
N THR A 123 -6.19 3.24 10.75
CA THR A 123 -6.31 3.57 12.15
C THR A 123 -6.43 5.08 12.33
N LYS A 124 -7.57 5.55 12.86
CA LYS A 124 -7.74 6.94 13.28
C LYS A 124 -6.77 7.26 14.43
N THR A 125 -5.86 8.19 14.21
CA THR A 125 -4.85 8.59 15.20
C THR A 125 -4.39 10.02 14.93
N GLU A 126 -3.81 10.66 15.94
CA GLU A 126 -3.12 11.92 15.77
C GLU A 126 -1.84 11.74 14.93
N ARG A 127 -1.35 12.84 14.33
CA ARG A 127 -0.17 12.82 13.47
C ARG A 127 1.06 12.21 14.13
N SER A 128 1.28 12.48 15.42
CA SER A 128 2.38 11.92 16.22
C SER A 128 2.25 10.40 16.37
N GLY A 129 1.04 9.91 16.67
CA GLY A 129 0.72 8.49 16.76
C GLY A 129 0.91 7.76 15.44
N GLY A 130 0.44 8.34 14.33
CA GLY A 130 0.64 7.80 12.98
C GLY A 130 2.13 7.69 12.61
N LYS A 131 2.91 8.76 12.84
CA LYS A 131 4.36 8.75 12.64
C LYS A 131 5.06 7.65 13.44
N ARG A 132 4.70 7.48 14.72
CA ARG A 132 5.26 6.42 15.57
C ARG A 132 4.93 5.03 15.03
N ARG A 133 3.69 4.79 14.60
CA ARG A 133 3.28 3.50 14.02
C ARG A 133 4.07 3.16 12.75
N ILE A 134 4.25 4.13 11.86
CA ILE A 134 5.05 3.95 10.64
C ILE A 134 6.51 3.67 11.01
N LYS A 135 7.13 4.44 11.92
CA LYS A 135 8.51 4.19 12.38
C LYS A 135 8.68 2.78 12.93
N ASN A 136 7.75 2.33 13.78
CA ASN A 136 7.78 0.99 14.35
C ASN A 136 7.60 -0.09 13.27
N TRP A 137 6.78 0.17 12.26
CA TRP A 137 6.64 -0.74 11.12
C TRP A 137 7.93 -0.83 10.31
N VAL A 138 8.57 0.30 9.98
CA VAL A 138 9.87 0.32 9.28
C VAL A 138 10.93 -0.46 10.06
N ALA A 139 11.01 -0.27 11.38
CA ALA A 139 11.93 -1.02 12.23
C ALA A 139 11.67 -2.54 12.16
N ARG A 140 10.41 -2.99 12.13
CA ARG A 140 10.08 -4.42 11.97
C ARG A 140 10.46 -4.97 10.61
N VAL A 141 10.34 -4.18 9.55
CA VAL A 141 10.76 -4.59 8.19
C VAL A 141 12.26 -4.79 8.15
N ASN A 142 13.04 -3.83 8.66
CA ASN A 142 14.50 -3.86 8.61
C ASN A 142 15.15 -4.96 9.47
N VAL A 143 14.46 -5.43 10.51
CA VAL A 143 14.94 -6.56 11.34
C VAL A 143 14.70 -7.91 10.65
N ARG A 144 13.84 -7.96 9.63
CA ARG A 144 13.42 -9.20 8.94
C ARG A 144 13.96 -9.32 7.51
N SER A 145 14.69 -8.31 7.04
CA SER A 145 15.31 -8.21 5.72
C SER A 145 16.77 -8.59 5.74
#